data_AF-A0A0Z8MKP2-F1
#
_entry.id   AF-A0A0Z8MKP2-F1
#
_cell.length_a   1.000
_cell.length_b   1.000
_cell.length_c   1.000
_cell.angle_alpha   90.00
_cell.angle_beta   90.00
_cell.angle_gamma   90.00
#
_symmetry.space_group_name_H-M   'P 1'
#
loop_
_entity.id
_entity.type
_entity.pdbx_description
1 polymer ?
#
loop_
_entity_poly.entity_id
_entity_poly.type
_entity_poly.pdbx_seq_one_letter_code
_entity_poly.pdbx_strand_id
1 'polypeptide(L)'
;MSEKITDLKLLNGESVKIQTPISLYDWKKAKKEGLLTQNAFASAMKNGGGNPNINDKDLENAPFVAYRAAGGSMSKDEFEKAVVFDLQIAGRIYQQIVQGNGQPKKEKSN
;
A
#
# COMPACT_ATOMS: atom_id res chain seq x y z
N MET A 1 17.31 -6.27 -2.38
CA MET A 1 16.38 -5.13 -2.23
C MET A 1 15.16 -5.43 -3.08
N SER A 2 13.97 -5.54 -2.49
CA SER A 2 12.74 -5.74 -3.27
C SER A 2 12.48 -4.49 -4.11
N GLU A 3 12.30 -4.63 -5.42
CA GLU A 3 12.04 -3.50 -6.31
C GLU A 3 10.81 -2.70 -5.82
N LYS A 4 10.93 -1.38 -5.88
CA LYS A 4 9.85 -0.46 -5.51
C LYS A 4 8.77 -0.50 -6.58
N ILE A 5 7.53 -0.71 -6.17
CA ILE A 5 6.38 -0.70 -7.09
C ILE A 5 5.87 0.74 -7.14
N THR A 6 5.86 1.33 -8.33
CA THR A 6 5.50 2.74 -8.56
C THR A 6 4.24 2.91 -9.40
N ASP A 7 3.77 1.83 -9.99
CA ASP A 7 2.65 1.82 -10.92
C ASP A 7 1.90 0.48 -10.87
N LEU A 8 0.64 0.53 -11.29
CA LEU A 8 -0.25 -0.62 -11.44
C LEU A 8 -0.86 -0.59 -12.83
N LYS A 9 -0.98 -1.76 -13.45
CA LYS A 9 -1.68 -1.89 -14.73
C LYS A 9 -3.19 -1.96 -14.53
N LEU A 10 -3.90 -1.30 -15.43
CA LEU A 10 -5.34 -1.41 -15.61
C LEU A 10 -5.67 -2.46 -16.68
N LEU A 11 -6.89 -2.97 -16.67
CA LEU A 11 -7.41 -3.96 -17.64
C LEU A 11 -7.44 -3.43 -19.07
N ASN A 12 -7.49 -2.11 -19.26
CA ASN A 12 -7.41 -1.46 -20.56
C ASN A 12 -5.94 -1.34 -21.08
N GLY A 13 -4.95 -1.82 -20.31
CA GLY A 13 -3.53 -1.75 -20.65
C GLY A 13 -2.82 -0.46 -20.21
N GLU A 14 -3.54 0.54 -19.69
CA GLU A 14 -2.95 1.74 -19.12
C GLU A 14 -2.30 1.44 -17.77
N SER A 15 -1.48 2.38 -17.27
CA SER A 15 -0.84 2.26 -15.96
C SER A 15 -1.14 3.49 -15.11
N VAL A 16 -1.51 3.26 -13.85
CA VAL A 16 -1.75 4.30 -12.85
C VAL A 16 -0.61 4.33 -11.85
N LYS A 17 -0.25 5.53 -11.39
CA LYS A 17 0.81 5.69 -10.39
C LYS A 17 0.33 5.27 -9.02
N ILE A 18 1.24 4.69 -8.24
CA ILE A 18 1.03 4.44 -6.81
C ILE A 18 2.17 5.03 -5.99
N GLN A 19 1.90 5.30 -4.73
CA GLN A 19 2.86 5.87 -3.80
C GLN A 19 3.05 4.95 -2.60
N THR A 20 4.30 4.51 -2.41
CA THR A 20 4.81 3.92 -1.19
C THR A 20 6.16 4.58 -0.86
N PRO A 21 6.48 4.90 0.41
CA PRO A 21 5.60 4.86 1.58
C PRO A 21 4.47 5.91 1.48
N ILE A 22 3.40 5.71 2.25
CA ILE A 22 2.28 6.66 2.39
C ILE A 22 2.46 7.53 3.63
N SER A 23 1.76 8.66 3.72
CA SER A 23 1.83 9.51 4.92
C SER A 23 1.10 8.88 6.11
N LEU A 24 1.44 9.30 7.33
CA LEU A 24 0.68 8.93 8.53
C LEU A 24 -0.79 9.36 8.44
N TYR A 25 -1.07 10.46 7.74
CA TYR A 25 -2.42 10.93 7.48
C TYR A 25 -3.19 9.93 6.61
N ASP A 26 -2.61 9.49 5.50
CA ASP A 26 -3.22 8.53 4.58
C ASP A 26 -3.47 7.19 5.26
N TRP A 27 -2.53 6.74 6.08
CA TRP A 27 -2.68 5.54 6.91
C TRP A 27 -3.87 5.65 7.88
N LYS A 28 -3.96 6.75 8.65
CA LYS A 28 -5.07 6.97 9.58
C LYS A 28 -6.41 7.08 8.86
N LYS A 29 -6.43 7.72 7.69
CA LYS A 29 -7.62 7.86 6.84
C LYS A 29 -8.08 6.51 6.31
N ALA A 30 -7.18 5.71 5.75
CA ALA A 30 -7.47 4.35 5.29
C ALA A 30 -8.00 3.45 6.42
N LYS A 31 -7.49 3.60 7.64
CA LYS A 31 -8.03 2.91 8.82
C LYS A 31 -9.44 3.36 9.20
N LYS A 32 -9.69 4.67 9.20
CA LYS A 32 -11.02 5.23 9.50
C LYS A 32 -12.07 4.76 8.50
N GLU A 33 -11.68 4.59 7.24
CA GLU A 33 -12.55 4.12 6.15
C GLU A 33 -12.64 2.58 6.09
N GLY A 34 -11.99 1.86 7.01
CA GLY A 34 -12.02 0.40 7.05
C GLY A 34 -11.30 -0.28 5.89
N LEU A 35 -10.43 0.43 5.17
CA LEU A 35 -9.58 -0.09 4.10
C LEU A 35 -8.36 -0.83 4.65
N LEU A 36 -7.85 -0.40 5.79
CA LEU A 36 -6.76 -1.06 6.50
C LEU A 36 -7.16 -1.33 7.95
N THR A 37 -6.88 -2.52 8.47
CA THR A 37 -7.20 -2.90 9.84
C THR A 37 -6.07 -2.58 10.82
N GLN A 38 -6.39 -2.47 12.11
CA GLN A 38 -5.42 -2.26 13.19
C GLN A 38 -4.39 -3.40 13.30
N ASN A 39 -4.78 -4.61 12.88
CA ASN A 39 -3.98 -5.83 13.00
C ASN A 39 -2.73 -5.82 12.12
N ALA A 40 -2.75 -5.07 11.02
CA ALA A 40 -1.60 -4.87 10.13
C ALA A 40 -0.34 -4.44 10.87
N PHE A 41 -0.47 -3.38 11.67
CA PHE A 41 0.64 -2.76 12.39
C PHE A 41 1.01 -3.56 13.63
N ALA A 42 0.02 -4.10 14.35
CA ALA A 42 0.24 -4.90 15.55
C ALA A 42 0.98 -6.21 15.23
N SER A 43 0.64 -6.88 14.13
CA SER A 43 1.33 -8.09 13.66
C SER A 43 2.75 -7.79 13.16
N ALA A 44 2.94 -6.68 12.45
CA ALA A 44 4.27 -6.26 11.98
C ALA A 44 5.21 -5.90 13.15
N MET A 45 4.70 -5.22 14.20
CA MET A 45 5.49 -4.91 15.39
C MET A 45 5.69 -6.12 16.31
N LYS A 46 4.71 -7.03 16.43
CA LYS A 46 4.84 -8.22 17.31
C LYS A 46 5.76 -9.29 16.74
N ASN A 47 5.78 -9.48 15.43
CA ASN A 47 6.42 -10.68 14.87
C ASN A 47 7.88 -10.50 14.45
N GLY A 48 8.47 -9.29 14.51
CA GLY A 48 9.91 -9.11 14.25
C GLY A 48 10.41 -9.74 12.93
N GLY A 49 9.55 -9.86 11.91
CA GLY A 49 9.85 -10.56 10.65
C GLY A 49 9.15 -11.92 10.45
N GLY A 50 8.40 -12.43 11.42
CA GLY A 50 7.56 -13.62 11.27
C GLY A 50 6.22 -13.30 10.60
N ASN A 51 5.85 -14.08 9.59
CA ASN A 51 4.72 -13.92 8.68
C ASN A 51 3.58 -13.06 9.27
N PRO A 52 3.43 -11.78 8.87
CA PRO A 52 2.31 -10.97 9.34
C PRO A 52 1.03 -11.75 9.02
N ASN A 53 0.12 -11.84 9.98
CA ASN A 53 -1.22 -12.33 9.70
C ASN A 53 -1.89 -11.23 8.85
N ILE A 54 -1.54 -11.19 7.57
CA ILE A 54 -2.05 -10.22 6.62
C ILE A 54 -3.51 -10.61 6.44
N ASN A 55 -4.39 -9.72 6.88
CA ASN A 55 -5.81 -9.89 6.63
C ASN A 55 -6.05 -9.75 5.12
N ASP A 56 -6.80 -10.66 4.51
CA ASP A 56 -7.12 -10.65 3.07
C ASP A 56 -7.65 -9.28 2.63
N LYS A 57 -8.50 -8.68 3.48
CA LYS A 57 -9.05 -7.34 3.27
C LYS A 57 -7.96 -6.26 3.18
N ASP A 58 -6.91 -6.34 4.00
CA ASP A 58 -5.83 -5.33 3.95
C ASP A 58 -5.00 -5.49 2.67
N LEU A 59 -4.82 -6.74 2.22
CA LEU A 59 -4.07 -7.07 1.02
C LEU A 59 -4.82 -6.60 -0.23
N GLU A 60 -6.13 -6.85 -0.31
CA GLU A 60 -6.98 -6.38 -1.41
C GLU A 60 -7.05 -4.85 -1.51
N ASN A 61 -7.05 -4.14 -0.37
CA ASN A 61 -7.17 -2.69 -0.34
C ASN A 61 -5.83 -1.95 -0.50
N ALA A 62 -4.70 -2.61 -0.27
CA ALA A 62 -3.38 -1.98 -0.32
C ALA A 62 -3.07 -1.28 -1.67
N PRO A 63 -3.38 -1.88 -2.85
CA PRO A 63 -3.23 -1.23 -4.14
C PRO A 63 -4.01 0.10 -4.24
N PHE A 64 -5.28 0.10 -3.81
CA PHE A 64 -6.12 1.30 -3.84
C PHE A 64 -5.60 2.39 -2.89
N VAL A 65 -5.15 2.01 -1.68
CA VAL A 65 -4.58 2.95 -0.72
C VAL A 65 -3.31 3.60 -1.29
N ALA A 66 -2.43 2.83 -1.92
CA ALA A 66 -1.21 3.34 -2.55
C ALA A 66 -1.53 4.22 -3.77
N TYR A 67 -2.51 3.86 -4.60
CA TYR A 67 -2.99 4.67 -5.72
C TYR A 67 -3.55 6.01 -5.25
N ARG A 68 -4.41 6.00 -4.24
CA ARG A 68 -4.98 7.24 -3.68
C ARG A 68 -3.92 8.14 -3.08
N ALA A 69 -2.94 7.57 -2.38
CA ALA A 69 -1.82 8.33 -1.83
C ALA A 69 -0.97 9.01 -2.92
N ALA A 70 -0.98 8.51 -4.16
CA ALA A 70 -0.34 9.14 -5.31
C ALA A 70 -1.19 10.24 -5.98
N GLY A 71 -2.35 10.58 -5.41
CA GLY A 71 -3.29 11.53 -6.00
C GLY A 71 -4.27 10.92 -7.00
N GLY A 72 -4.47 9.60 -6.95
CA GLY A 72 -5.47 8.91 -7.77
C GLY A 72 -6.89 9.47 -7.57
N SER A 73 -7.60 9.69 -8.68
CA SER A 73 -8.92 10.35 -8.71
C SER A 73 -10.10 9.37 -8.76
N MET A 74 -9.87 8.13 -9.22
CA MET A 74 -10.90 7.10 -9.27
C MET A 74 -11.42 6.78 -7.86
N SER A 75 -12.72 6.59 -7.76
CA SER A 75 -13.33 5.99 -6.57
C SER A 75 -12.83 4.56 -6.39
N LYS A 76 -13.08 4.00 -5.20
CA LYS A 76 -12.68 2.62 -4.88
C LYS A 76 -13.28 1.60 -5.86
N ASP A 77 -14.59 1.70 -6.10
CA ASP A 77 -15.31 0.79 -7.00
C ASP A 77 -14.82 0.91 -8.45
N GLU A 78 -14.56 2.13 -8.93
CA GLU A 78 -13.97 2.35 -10.27
C GLU A 78 -12.57 1.74 -10.37
N PHE A 79 -11.74 1.94 -9.35
CA PHE A 79 -10.40 1.38 -9.31
C PHE A 79 -10.42 -0.15 -9.29
N GLU A 80 -11.25 -0.77 -8.45
CA GLU A 80 -11.36 -2.23 -8.33
C GLU A 80 -11.84 -2.88 -9.63
N LYS A 81 -12.72 -2.21 -10.37
CA LYS A 81 -13.18 -2.67 -11.70
C LYS A 81 -12.12 -2.50 -12.78
N ALA A 82 -11.20 -1.54 -12.63
CA ALA A 82 -10.23 -1.18 -13.65
C ALA A 82 -8.87 -1.85 -13.45
N VAL A 83 -8.45 -2.14 -12.22
CA VAL A 83 -7.10 -2.61 -11.91
C VAL A 83 -6.92 -4.10 -12.25
N VAL A 84 -5.75 -4.47 -12.76
CA VAL A 84 -5.34 -5.87 -12.85
C VAL A 84 -5.03 -6.36 -11.42
N PHE A 85 -5.78 -7.34 -10.94
CA PHE A 85 -5.49 -7.95 -9.64
C PHE A 85 -4.36 -8.97 -9.74
N ASP A 86 -3.26 -8.70 -9.02
CA ASP A 86 -2.14 -9.61 -8.81
C ASP A 86 -1.85 -9.68 -7.31
N LEU A 87 -2.05 -10.87 -6.74
CA LEU A 87 -1.91 -11.12 -5.31
C LEU A 87 -0.48 -10.87 -4.81
N GLN A 88 0.53 -11.20 -5.62
CA GLN A 88 1.93 -10.99 -5.25
C GLN A 88 2.28 -9.49 -5.23
N ILE A 89 1.79 -8.74 -6.22
CA ILE A 89 1.95 -7.29 -6.29
C ILE A 89 1.24 -6.63 -5.09
N ALA A 90 0.00 -7.02 -4.81
CA ALA A 90 -0.77 -6.51 -3.68
C ALA A 90 -0.07 -6.77 -2.33
N GLY A 91 0.45 -7.99 -2.12
CA GLY A 91 1.24 -8.32 -0.93
C GLY A 91 2.52 -7.48 -0.80
N ARG A 92 3.24 -7.23 -1.91
CA ARG A 92 4.43 -6.36 -1.92
C ARG A 92 4.09 -4.89 -1.63
N ILE A 93 3.00 -4.37 -2.19
CA ILE A 93 2.53 -3.00 -1.91
C ILE A 93 2.19 -2.87 -0.43
N TYR A 94 1.45 -3.82 0.13
CA TYR A 94 1.13 -3.85 1.54
C TYR A 94 2.38 -3.86 2.42
N GLN A 95 3.37 -4.72 2.10
CA GLN A 95 4.65 -4.73 2.80
C GLN A 95 5.37 -3.37 2.72
N GLN A 96 5.37 -2.71 1.56
CA GLN A 96 5.99 -1.39 1.40
C GLN A 96 5.27 -0.29 2.20
N ILE A 97 3.95 -0.39 2.35
CA ILE A 97 3.16 0.51 3.19
C ILE A 97 3.50 0.29 4.68
N VAL A 98 3.54 -0.96 5.14
CA VAL A 98 3.66 -1.30 6.56
C VAL A 98 5.10 -1.21 7.07
N GLN A 99 6.06 -1.74 6.31
CA GLN A 99 7.47 -1.73 6.71
C GLN A 99 8.08 -0.34 6.53
N GLY A 100 7.55 0.45 5.58
CA GLY A 100 8.21 1.64 5.06
C GLY A 100 9.51 1.24 4.37
N ASN A 101 9.75 1.66 3.13
CA ASN A 101 11.05 1.44 2.51
C ASN A 101 12.11 2.27 3.25
N GLY A 102 12.69 1.71 4.32
CA GLY A 102 13.95 2.08 4.96
C GLY A 102 14.21 3.56 5.21
N GLN A 103 14.04 3.96 6.48
CA GLN A 103 14.62 5.15 7.14
C GLN A 103 14.22 6.54 6.59
N PRO A 104 14.00 7.53 7.49
CA PRO A 104 13.97 8.92 7.06
C PRO A 104 15.27 9.19 6.29
N LYS A 105 15.18 9.79 5.11
CA LYS A 105 16.36 10.37 4.46
C LYS A 105 17.02 11.23 5.53
N LYS A 106 18.24 10.90 5.96
CA LYS A 106 19.10 11.90 6.56
C LYS A 106 19.23 12.98 5.50
N GLU A 107 18.52 14.09 5.68
CA GLU A 107 18.91 15.33 5.06
C GLU A 107 20.38 15.49 5.43
N LYS A 108 21.26 15.47 4.43
CA LYS A 108 22.59 16.02 4.63
C LYS A 108 22.34 17.50 4.87
N SER A 109 22.34 17.92 6.13
CA SER A 109 22.59 19.30 6.48
C SER A 109 23.93 19.67 5.83
N ASN A 110 23.86 20.52 4.81
CA ASN A 110 25.03 21.28 4.36
C ASN A 110 25.44 22.26 5.46
#